data_AF-A0A6G6PRM2-F1
#
_entry.id   AF-A0A6G6PRM2-F1
#
_cell.length_a   1.000
_cell.length_b   1.000
_cell.length_c   1.000
_cell.angle_alpha   90.00
_cell.angle_beta   90.00
_cell.angle_gamma   90.00
#
_symmetry.space_group_name_H-M   'P 1'
#
loop_
_entity.id
_entity.type
_entity.pdbx_description
1 polymer ?
#
loop_
_entity_poly.entity_id
_entity_poly.type
_entity_poly.pdbx_seq_one_letter_code
_entity_poly.pdbx_strand_id
1 'polypeptide(L)'
;MTGEFVEGINYLSIDDLININRTLIELQTPNEPIEVLNFNNLSSSQSRPSQVKYYEQTDDMFVLTAVLIESLIQNHPFANANKRTAMMAGYVFLLLNGYELTAPEDEVVEMARGLATKEYSLDELDSWLCNWSRDFDSRQLCKERIGIEYCSIFRFKLD
;
A
#
# COMPACT_ATOMS: atom_id res chain seq x y z
N MET A 1 1.00 8.97 26.39
CA MET A 1 0.12 7.83 26.05
C MET A 1 0.99 6.61 25.92
N THR A 2 0.79 5.60 26.76
CA THR A 2 1.37 4.26 26.57
C THR A 2 0.43 3.50 25.64
N GLY A 3 0.86 3.24 24.40
CA GLY A 3 0.07 2.42 23.49
C GLY A 3 -0.02 0.99 24.03
N GLU A 4 -1.24 0.45 24.10
CA GLU A 4 -1.47 -0.95 24.42
C GLU A 4 -1.31 -1.79 23.15
N PHE A 5 -0.77 -3.02 23.29
CA PHE A 5 -0.80 -3.99 22.21
C PHE A 5 -2.23 -4.48 22.05
N VAL A 6 -2.82 -4.22 20.89
CA VAL A 6 -4.10 -4.79 20.49
C VAL A 6 -3.80 -5.94 19.53
N GLU A 7 -4.31 -7.12 19.85
CA GLU A 7 -4.16 -8.31 19.01
C GLU A 7 -5.03 -8.14 17.74
N GLY A 8 -4.42 -8.23 16.56
CA GLY A 8 -5.14 -8.14 15.29
C GLY A 8 -4.39 -7.43 14.17
N ILE A 9 -4.99 -7.44 12.97
CA ILE A 9 -4.47 -6.77 11.78
C ILE A 9 -5.16 -5.40 11.63
N ASN A 10 -4.38 -4.35 11.48
CA ASN A 10 -4.84 -2.99 11.25
C ASN A 10 -5.06 -2.76 9.75
N TYR A 11 -6.31 -2.91 9.29
CA TYR A 11 -6.68 -2.70 7.88
C TYR A 11 -6.88 -1.23 7.53
N LEU A 12 -6.51 -0.87 6.30
CA LEU A 12 -6.86 0.42 5.71
C LEU A 12 -8.35 0.45 5.36
N SER A 13 -9.01 1.57 5.66
CA SER A 13 -10.37 1.85 5.22
C SER A 13 -10.39 2.36 3.77
N ILE A 14 -11.58 2.41 3.16
CA ILE A 14 -11.76 3.02 1.83
C ILE A 14 -11.33 4.50 1.86
N ASP A 15 -11.67 5.22 2.94
CA ASP A 15 -11.30 6.63 3.10
C ASP A 15 -9.79 6.81 3.19
N ASP A 16 -9.07 5.88 3.84
CA ASP A 16 -7.61 5.91 3.88
C ASP A 16 -7.01 5.79 2.48
N LEU A 17 -7.54 4.87 1.64
CA LEU A 17 -7.09 4.71 0.26
C LEU A 17 -7.38 5.96 -0.60
N ILE A 18 -8.54 6.59 -0.42
CA ILE A 18 -8.90 7.85 -1.09
C ILE A 18 -7.97 8.98 -0.64
N ASN A 19 -7.67 9.07 0.66
CA ASN A 19 -6.79 10.10 1.20
C ASN A 19 -5.34 9.91 0.73
N ILE A 20 -4.86 8.66 0.65
CA ILE A 20 -3.58 8.33 0.06
C ILE A 20 -3.53 8.81 -1.40
N ASN A 21 -4.52 8.44 -2.22
CA ASN A 21 -4.58 8.84 -3.62
C ASN A 21 -4.57 10.37 -3.78
N ARG A 22 -5.45 11.06 -3.05
CA ARG A 22 -5.53 12.52 -3.04
C ARG A 22 -4.19 13.15 -2.70
N THR A 23 -3.57 12.71 -1.60
CA THR A 23 -2.31 13.29 -1.12
C THR A 23 -1.20 13.10 -2.15
N LEU A 24 -1.11 11.93 -2.79
CA LEU A 24 -0.13 11.66 -3.83
C LEU A 24 -0.32 12.57 -5.06
N ILE A 25 -1.56 12.77 -5.50
CA ILE A 25 -1.86 13.66 -6.63
C ILE A 25 -1.51 15.11 -6.27
N GLU A 26 -1.96 15.60 -5.12
CA GLU A 26 -1.69 16.98 -4.66
C GLU A 26 -0.17 17.26 -4.56
N LEU A 27 0.62 16.29 -4.09
CA LEU A 27 2.07 16.47 -3.90
C LEU A 27 2.88 16.28 -5.19
N GLN A 28 2.48 15.39 -6.09
CA GLN A 28 3.33 14.96 -7.21
C GLN A 28 2.80 15.40 -8.57
N THR A 29 1.48 15.46 -8.74
CA THR A 29 0.80 15.69 -10.01
C THR A 29 -0.47 16.54 -9.83
N PRO A 30 -0.39 17.76 -9.26
CA PRO A 30 -1.56 18.53 -8.79
C PRO A 30 -2.56 18.94 -9.89
N ASN A 31 -2.22 18.73 -11.16
CA ASN A 31 -3.10 19.00 -12.30
C ASN A 31 -3.94 17.77 -12.71
N GLU A 32 -3.66 16.58 -12.16
CA GLU A 32 -4.44 15.37 -12.43
C GLU A 32 -5.76 15.37 -11.62
N PRO A 33 -6.86 14.83 -12.16
CA PRO A 33 -8.12 14.72 -11.44
C PRO A 33 -8.01 13.75 -10.24
N ILE A 34 -8.56 14.19 -9.10
CA ILE A 34 -8.73 13.37 -7.89
C ILE A 34 -10.14 12.80 -7.92
N GLU A 35 -10.29 11.55 -8.38
CA GLU A 35 -11.59 10.92 -8.56
C GLU A 35 -11.52 9.39 -8.39
N VAL A 36 -12.53 8.83 -7.73
CA VAL A 36 -12.78 7.38 -7.72
C VAL A 36 -13.65 7.04 -8.93
N LEU A 37 -13.08 6.38 -9.93
CA LEU A 37 -13.82 5.98 -11.14
C LEU A 37 -14.78 4.82 -10.86
N ASN A 38 -14.35 3.86 -10.04
CA ASN A 38 -15.14 2.68 -9.76
C ASN A 38 -15.04 2.31 -8.27
N PHE A 39 -16.10 2.66 -7.54
CA PHE A 39 -16.20 2.40 -6.11
C PHE A 39 -16.24 0.89 -5.79
N ASN A 40 -16.86 0.07 -6.64
CA ASN A 40 -16.90 -1.39 -6.42
C ASN A 40 -15.51 -2.01 -6.56
N ASN A 41 -14.72 -1.52 -7.52
CA ASN A 41 -13.33 -1.92 -7.68
C ASN A 41 -12.50 -1.51 -6.45
N LEU A 42 -12.71 -0.30 -5.92
CA LEU A 42 -12.02 0.17 -4.72
C LEU A 42 -12.39 -0.67 -3.49
N SER A 43 -13.69 -0.87 -3.27
CA SER A 43 -14.21 -1.65 -2.15
C SER A 43 -13.74 -3.10 -2.20
N SER A 44 -13.71 -3.71 -3.40
CA SER A 44 -13.23 -5.08 -3.54
C SER A 44 -11.74 -5.21 -3.27
N SER A 45 -10.91 -4.27 -3.74
CA SER A 45 -9.48 -4.24 -3.41
C SER A 45 -9.22 -4.03 -1.92
N GLN A 46 -9.94 -3.10 -1.28
CA GLN A 46 -9.80 -2.82 0.14
C GLN A 46 -10.12 -4.05 1.01
N SER A 47 -11.17 -4.78 0.67
CA SER A 47 -11.61 -5.94 1.45
C SER A 47 -10.76 -7.19 1.22
N ARG A 48 -9.99 -7.25 0.13
CA ARG A 48 -9.26 -8.45 -0.29
C ARG A 48 -8.32 -9.05 0.76
N PRO A 49 -7.51 -8.28 1.51
CA PRO A 49 -6.66 -8.83 2.56
C PRO A 49 -7.46 -9.60 3.62
N SER A 50 -8.58 -9.04 4.10
CA SER A 50 -9.42 -9.71 5.09
C SER A 50 -10.07 -10.99 4.56
N GLN A 51 -10.43 -11.03 3.27
CA GLN A 51 -10.96 -12.22 2.62
C GLN A 51 -9.88 -13.31 2.52
N VAL A 52 -8.69 -12.96 2.06
CA VAL A 52 -7.56 -13.90 1.94
C VAL A 52 -7.19 -14.47 3.30
N LYS A 53 -7.06 -13.63 4.33
CA LYS A 53 -6.87 -14.08 5.72
C LYS A 53 -7.91 -15.12 6.13
N TYR A 54 -9.19 -14.84 5.87
CA TYR A 54 -10.28 -15.72 6.28
C TYR A 54 -10.30 -17.04 5.50
N TYR A 55 -10.09 -17.03 4.19
CA TYR A 55 -10.20 -18.25 3.38
C TYR A 55 -8.93 -19.10 3.43
N GLU A 56 -7.76 -18.48 3.45
CA GLU A 56 -6.47 -19.16 3.46
C GLU A 56 -5.92 -19.41 4.87
N GLN A 57 -6.59 -18.86 5.90
CA GLN A 57 -6.19 -19.01 7.32
C GLN A 57 -4.74 -18.57 7.55
N THR A 58 -4.30 -17.53 6.83
CA THR A 58 -2.95 -16.98 6.90
C THR A 58 -2.95 -15.64 7.65
N ASP A 59 -1.96 -15.46 8.53
CA ASP A 59 -1.65 -14.18 9.16
C ASP A 59 -0.37 -13.56 8.56
N ASP A 60 0.11 -14.09 7.43
CA ASP A 60 1.32 -13.59 6.77
C ASP A 60 1.09 -12.18 6.21
N MET A 61 1.77 -11.20 6.81
CA MET A 61 1.57 -9.80 6.47
C MET A 61 2.01 -9.47 5.04
N PHE A 62 2.98 -10.19 4.50
CA PHE A 62 3.48 -9.96 3.14
C PHE A 62 2.50 -10.47 2.10
N VAL A 63 1.91 -11.65 2.32
CA VAL A 63 0.79 -12.17 1.51
C VAL A 63 -0.39 -11.19 1.52
N LEU A 64 -0.81 -10.75 2.72
CA LEU A 64 -1.94 -9.84 2.86
C LEU A 64 -1.69 -8.47 2.24
N THR A 65 -0.44 -8.00 2.28
CA THR A 65 -0.02 -6.75 1.62
C THR A 65 0.03 -6.92 0.10
N ALA A 66 0.58 -8.03 -0.39
CA ALA A 66 0.72 -8.32 -1.81
C ALA A 66 -0.65 -8.33 -2.50
N VAL A 67 -1.67 -8.98 -1.89
CA VAL A 67 -3.02 -9.03 -2.47
C VAL A 67 -3.72 -7.67 -2.48
N LEU A 68 -3.42 -6.79 -1.53
CA LEU A 68 -3.91 -5.40 -1.54
C LEU A 68 -3.32 -4.62 -2.72
N ILE A 69 -1.99 -4.66 -2.85
CA ILE A 69 -1.24 -3.95 -3.90
C ILE A 69 -1.68 -4.44 -5.27
N GLU A 70 -1.61 -5.76 -5.52
CA GLU A 70 -1.97 -6.35 -6.81
C GLU A 70 -3.40 -5.98 -7.18
N SER A 71 -4.35 -6.09 -6.25
CA SER A 71 -5.74 -5.79 -6.54
C SER A 71 -5.97 -4.31 -6.85
N LEU A 72 -5.33 -3.38 -6.13
CA LEU A 72 -5.46 -1.95 -6.43
C LEU A 72 -4.85 -1.59 -7.79
N ILE A 73 -3.72 -2.21 -8.14
CA ILE A 73 -3.10 -2.05 -9.46
C ILE A 73 -4.06 -2.58 -10.53
N GLN A 74 -4.49 -3.83 -10.46
CA GLN A 74 -5.26 -4.47 -11.53
C GLN A 74 -6.70 -3.94 -11.66
N ASN A 75 -7.33 -3.54 -10.56
CA ASN A 75 -8.70 -3.04 -10.58
C ASN A 75 -8.80 -1.57 -11.00
N HIS A 76 -7.70 -0.82 -10.97
CA HIS A 76 -7.61 0.59 -11.36
C HIS A 76 -8.80 1.46 -10.87
N PRO A 77 -9.10 1.49 -9.55
CA PRO A 77 -10.30 2.15 -9.04
C PRO A 77 -10.30 3.69 -9.14
N PHE A 78 -9.13 4.33 -9.28
CA PHE A 78 -8.97 5.78 -9.33
C PHE A 78 -8.76 6.27 -10.76
N ALA A 79 -9.03 7.56 -11.01
CA ALA A 79 -8.78 8.18 -12.31
C ALA A 79 -7.29 8.22 -12.66
N ASN A 80 -6.45 8.53 -11.68
CA ASN A 80 -4.99 8.56 -11.83
C ASN A 80 -4.29 8.03 -10.59
N ALA A 81 -2.97 7.85 -10.71
CA ALA A 81 -2.08 7.43 -9.64
C ALA A 81 -2.39 6.05 -9.01
N ASN A 82 -3.08 5.14 -9.72
CA ASN A 82 -3.42 3.79 -9.19
C ASN A 82 -2.19 3.01 -8.70
N LYS A 83 -1.12 2.94 -9.50
CA LYS A 83 0.12 2.25 -9.13
C LYS A 83 0.77 2.87 -7.88
N ARG A 84 0.85 4.21 -7.83
CA ARG A 84 1.43 4.95 -6.69
C ARG A 84 0.60 4.74 -5.43
N THR A 85 -0.72 4.79 -5.57
CA THR A 85 -1.69 4.56 -4.49
C THR A 85 -1.59 3.14 -3.96
N ALA A 86 -1.46 2.14 -4.84
CA ALA A 86 -1.31 0.74 -4.45
C ALA A 86 -0.03 0.51 -3.63
N MET A 87 1.12 0.94 -4.13
CA MET A 87 2.39 0.79 -3.41
C MET A 87 2.38 1.55 -2.07
N MET A 88 1.80 2.74 -2.04
CA MET A 88 1.68 3.52 -0.81
C MET A 88 0.72 2.88 0.19
N ALA A 89 -0.43 2.37 -0.27
CA ALA A 89 -1.34 1.61 0.57
C ALA A 89 -0.65 0.38 1.18
N GLY A 90 0.14 -0.36 0.38
CA GLY A 90 0.92 -1.49 0.88
C GLY A 90 1.96 -1.08 1.92
N TYR A 91 2.70 0.00 1.67
CA TYR A 91 3.66 0.55 2.63
C TYR A 91 3.01 0.95 3.96
N VAL A 92 1.91 1.71 3.93
CA VAL A 92 1.19 2.12 5.15
C VAL A 92 0.60 0.89 5.86
N PHE A 93 0.06 -0.07 5.11
CA PHE A 93 -0.47 -1.29 5.69
C PHE A 93 0.61 -2.09 6.44
N LEU A 94 1.82 -2.20 5.88
CA LEU A 94 2.96 -2.79 6.60
C LEU A 94 3.32 -2.02 7.87
N LEU A 95 3.42 -0.68 7.79
CA LEU A 95 3.78 0.15 8.95
C LEU A 95 2.79 0.02 10.10
N LEU A 96 1.50 0.01 9.80
CA LEU A 96 0.44 -0.18 10.78
C LEU A 96 0.49 -1.56 11.45
N ASN A 97 1.12 -2.53 10.79
CA ASN A 97 1.22 -3.92 11.22
C ASN A 97 2.65 -4.34 11.61
N GLY A 98 3.53 -3.38 11.89
CA GLY A 98 4.82 -3.63 12.51
C GLY A 98 5.98 -3.91 11.56
N TYR A 99 5.83 -3.56 10.27
CA TYR A 99 6.88 -3.72 9.27
C TYR A 99 7.14 -2.40 8.54
N GLU A 100 8.40 -2.13 8.21
CA GLU A 100 8.78 -1.03 7.33
C GLU A 100 9.39 -1.60 6.06
N LEU A 101 8.82 -1.25 4.91
CA LEU A 101 9.39 -1.56 3.61
C LEU A 101 10.53 -0.57 3.31
N THR A 102 11.71 -1.10 3.01
CA THR A 102 12.96 -0.34 2.85
C THR A 102 13.54 -0.43 1.43
N ALA A 103 12.73 -0.90 0.48
CA ALA A 103 13.12 -0.98 -0.93
C ALA A 103 13.54 0.39 -1.49
N PRO A 104 14.62 0.44 -2.29
CA PRO A 104 14.98 1.59 -3.09
C PRO A 104 13.85 2.05 -4.02
N GLU A 105 13.90 3.31 -4.42
CA GLU A 105 12.90 3.95 -5.29
C GLU A 105 12.70 3.21 -6.61
N ASP A 106 13.80 2.90 -7.29
CA ASP A 106 13.82 2.20 -8.58
C ASP A 106 13.20 0.81 -8.48
N GLU A 107 13.47 0.07 -7.40
CA GLU A 107 12.87 -1.24 -7.12
C GLU A 107 11.34 -1.14 -6.94
N VAL A 108 10.85 -0.13 -6.24
CA VAL A 108 9.39 0.10 -6.06
C VAL A 108 8.72 0.41 -7.39
N VAL A 109 9.35 1.27 -8.19
CA VAL A 109 8.86 1.66 -9.52
C VAL A 109 8.82 0.47 -10.47
N GLU A 110 9.88 -0.34 -10.47
CA GLU A 110 10.01 -1.55 -11.28
C GLU A 110 8.92 -2.56 -10.92
N MET A 111 8.76 -2.86 -9.63
CA MET A 111 7.78 -3.81 -9.14
C MET A 111 6.34 -3.36 -9.50
N ALA A 112 6.01 -2.09 -9.24
CA ALA A 112 4.68 -1.56 -9.56
C ALA A 112 4.36 -1.60 -11.06
N ARG A 113 5.37 -1.34 -11.91
CA ARG A 113 5.22 -1.42 -13.37
C ARG A 113 5.07 -2.86 -13.84
N GLY A 114 5.93 -3.76 -13.37
CA GLY A 114 5.92 -5.18 -13.74
C GLY A 114 4.62 -5.87 -13.30
N LEU A 115 4.04 -5.50 -12.16
CA LEU A 115 2.71 -5.97 -11.78
C LEU A 115 1.63 -5.47 -12.74
N ALA A 116 1.66 -4.19 -13.10
CA ALA A 116 0.67 -3.60 -14.01
C ALA A 116 0.73 -4.24 -15.41
N THR A 117 1.93 -4.61 -15.88
CA THR A 117 2.13 -5.32 -17.16
C THR A 117 2.02 -6.84 -17.05
N LYS A 118 1.84 -7.39 -15.83
CA LYS A 118 1.84 -8.83 -15.51
C LYS A 118 3.15 -9.55 -15.84
N GLU A 119 4.25 -8.81 -15.84
CA GLU A 119 5.61 -9.35 -15.88
C GLU A 119 6.01 -9.96 -14.53
N TYR A 120 5.50 -9.40 -13.43
CA TYR A 120 5.63 -9.98 -12.09
C TYR A 120 4.30 -10.54 -11.59
N SER A 121 4.40 -11.66 -10.90
CA SER A 121 3.31 -12.37 -10.25
C SER A 121 3.10 -11.92 -8.81
N LEU A 122 1.98 -12.34 -8.22
CA LEU A 122 1.67 -12.11 -6.82
C LEU A 122 2.73 -12.73 -5.89
N ASP A 123 3.20 -13.94 -6.19
CA ASP A 123 4.20 -14.66 -5.39
C ASP A 123 5.57 -13.96 -5.44
N GLU A 124 5.92 -13.35 -6.57
CA GLU A 124 7.13 -12.53 -6.71
C GLU A 124 7.02 -11.24 -5.90
N LEU A 125 5.84 -10.60 -5.88
CA LEU A 125 5.60 -9.43 -5.02
C LEU A 125 5.69 -9.79 -3.53
N ASP A 126 5.08 -10.89 -3.11
CA ASP A 126 5.17 -11.38 -1.72
C ASP A 126 6.63 -11.59 -1.31
N SER A 127 7.39 -12.33 -2.13
CA SER A 127 8.83 -12.57 -1.91
C SER A 127 9.63 -11.26 -1.86
N TRP A 128 9.32 -10.31 -2.74
CA TRP A 128 9.96 -9.00 -2.79
C TRP A 128 9.65 -8.16 -1.53
N LEU A 129 8.40 -8.18 -1.05
CA LEU A 129 7.99 -7.50 0.18
C LEU A 129 8.72 -8.09 1.39
N CYS A 130 8.79 -9.42 1.47
CA CYS A 130 9.51 -10.12 2.53
C CYS A 130 11.01 -9.77 2.52
N ASN A 131 11.64 -9.73 1.34
CA ASN A 131 13.06 -9.37 1.19
C ASN A 131 13.38 -7.93 1.62
N TRP A 132 12.51 -6.98 1.27
CA TRP A 132 12.78 -5.55 1.49
C TRP A 132 12.21 -5.00 2.79
N SER A 133 11.50 -5.81 3.58
CA SER A 133 10.89 -5.36 4.83
C SER A 133 11.75 -5.67 6.04
N ARG A 134 11.63 -4.82 7.06
CA ARG A 134 12.22 -5.03 8.39
C ARG A 134 11.18 -4.79 9.49
N ASP A 135 11.44 -5.30 10.69
CA ASP A 135 10.61 -4.99 11.86
C ASP A 135 10.56 -3.48 12.13
N PHE A 136 9.37 -3.00 12.49
CA PHE A 136 9.10 -1.59 12.78
C PHE A 136 8.20 -1.44 14.00
N ASP A 137 8.59 -0.56 14.93
CA ASP A 137 7.73 -0.19 16.06
C ASP A 137 6.69 0.84 15.61
N SER A 138 5.46 0.38 15.33
CA SER A 138 4.35 1.22 14.85
C SER A 138 3.98 2.37 15.79
N ARG A 139 4.36 2.31 17.07
CA ARG A 139 4.17 3.43 18.02
C ARG A 139 4.98 4.66 17.63
N GLN A 140 5.99 4.51 16.78
CA GLN A 140 6.76 5.62 16.21
C GLN A 140 5.89 6.53 15.32
N LEU A 141 4.82 6.00 14.70
CA LEU A 141 3.86 6.78 13.91
C LEU A 141 3.16 7.88 14.73
N CYS A 142 3.05 7.71 16.05
CA CYS A 142 2.47 8.71 16.96
C CYS A 142 3.49 9.76 17.45
N LYS A 143 4.80 9.48 17.33
CA LYS A 143 5.88 10.32 17.85
C LYS A 143 6.48 11.21 16.78
N GLU A 144 6.65 10.63 15.60
CA GLU A 144 7.16 11.32 14.43
C GLU A 144 5.96 11.76 13.60
N ARG A 145 5.98 13.02 13.16
CA ARG A 145 5.07 13.45 12.11
C ARG A 145 5.63 12.84 10.83
N ILE A 146 5.38 11.54 10.61
CA ILE A 146 5.68 10.86 9.34
C ILE A 146 4.71 11.42 8.31
N GLY A 147 5.05 12.61 7.81
CA GLY A 147 4.39 13.18 6.67
C GLY A 147 4.78 12.35 5.45
N ILE A 148 3.82 12.11 4.58
CA ILE A 148 4.04 11.53 3.24
C ILE A 148 5.13 12.32 2.49
N GLU A 149 5.40 13.57 2.88
CA GLU A 149 6.46 14.42 2.33
C GLU A 149 7.91 14.01 2.69
N TYR A 150 8.14 13.25 3.78
CA TYR A 150 9.48 13.01 4.34
C TYR A 150 10.06 11.62 4.10
N CYS A 151 9.24 10.65 3.73
CA CYS A 151 9.77 9.34 3.41
C CYS A 151 10.20 9.33 1.94
N SER A 152 11.47 8.97 1.72
CA SER A 152 12.12 9.02 0.39
C SER A 152 11.42 8.15 -0.64
N ILE A 153 10.63 7.17 -0.19
CA ILE A 153 9.72 6.34 -1.00
C ILE A 153 8.57 7.18 -1.60
N PHE A 154 8.41 8.46 -1.28
CA PHE A 154 7.23 9.24 -1.68
C PHE A 154 7.48 10.35 -2.70
N ARG A 155 8.65 10.36 -3.33
CA ARG A 155 8.98 11.28 -4.46
C ARG A 155 8.83 10.67 -5.85
N PHE A 156 8.07 9.58 -5.98
CA PHE A 156 7.95 8.86 -7.25
C PHE A 156 7.05 9.58 -8.25
N LYS A 157 7.54 9.78 -9.47
CA LYS A 157 6.68 9.92 -10.65
C LYS A 157 6.58 8.55 -11.32
N LEU A 158 5.48 7.84 -11.07
CA LEU A 158 5.11 6.71 -11.92
C LEU A 158 4.37 7.29 -13.12
N ASP A 159 4.98 7.13 -14.29
CA ASP A 159 4.38 7.44 -15.60
C ASP A 159 3.12 6.59 -15.87
#